data_AF-A0A6G2PRK1-F1
#
_entry.id   AF-A0A6G2PRK1-F1
#
_cell.length_a   1.000
_cell.length_b   1.000
_cell.length_c   1.000
_cell.angle_alpha   90.00
_cell.angle_beta   90.00
_cell.angle_gamma   90.00
#
_symmetry.space_group_name_H-M   'P 1'
#
loop_
_entity.id
_entity.type
_entity.pdbx_description
1 polymer ?
#
loop_
_entity_poly.entity_id
_entity_poly.type
_entity_poly.pdbx_seq_one_letter_code
_entity_poly.pdbx_strand_id
1 'polypeptide(L)'
;MPSSARTTASAAWPEGVLARYLTVAGAYIDLRYDDGNVKAKCLGERCPWADREITEVFYNDTDEVRDQKIADVLPILQRAAQAHAEKCRAMPRPTA
;
A
#
# COMPACT_ATOMS: atom_id res chain seq x y z
N MET A 1 16.77 31.09 22.43
CA MET A 1 15.58 30.28 22.06
C MET A 1 16.10 29.00 21.43
N PRO A 2 16.10 27.84 22.12
CA PRO A 2 16.49 26.59 21.45
C PRO A 2 15.35 26.16 20.53
N SER A 3 15.64 26.10 19.23
CA SER A 3 14.75 25.52 18.22
C SER A 3 14.55 24.04 18.53
N SER A 4 13.31 23.63 18.77
CA SER A 4 12.93 22.22 18.87
C SER A 4 13.15 21.55 17.52
N ALA A 5 14.26 20.82 17.38
CA ALA A 5 14.46 19.87 16.29
C ALA A 5 13.44 18.74 16.48
N ARG A 6 12.44 18.67 15.60
CA ARG A 6 11.49 17.56 15.56
C ARG A 6 12.19 16.38 14.90
N THR A 7 12.80 15.51 15.71
CA THR A 7 13.30 14.22 15.25
C THR A 7 12.10 13.40 14.78
N THR A 8 11.85 13.36 13.48
CA THR A 8 10.95 12.37 12.87
C THR A 8 11.61 11.01 13.03
N ALA A 9 11.18 10.24 14.02
CA ALA A 9 11.50 8.82 14.09
C ALA A 9 11.09 8.19 12.76
N SER A 10 12.06 7.61 12.04
CA SER A 10 11.74 6.77 10.89
C SER A 10 11.01 5.57 11.45
N ALA A 11 9.68 5.56 11.35
CA ALA A 11 8.88 4.41 11.74
C ALA A 11 9.43 3.21 10.97
N ALA A 12 9.72 2.11 11.69
CA ALA A 12 10.16 0.87 11.05
C ALA A 12 9.17 0.55 9.91
N TRP A 13 9.72 0.22 8.74
CA TRP A 13 8.89 -0.09 7.58
C TRP A 13 7.96 -1.26 7.92
N PRO A 14 6.65 -1.19 7.64
CA PRO A 14 5.74 -2.25 8.01
C PRO A 14 6.10 -3.55 7.27
N GLU A 15 6.02 -4.67 7.98
CA GLU A 15 6.31 -5.98 7.43
C GLU A 15 5.37 -6.32 6.26
N GLY A 16 5.92 -6.95 5.22
CA GLY A 16 5.16 -7.37 4.04
C GLY A 16 4.69 -6.24 3.12
N VAL A 17 5.06 -4.99 3.38
CA VAL A 17 4.72 -3.84 2.51
C VAL A 17 5.78 -3.67 1.42
N LEU A 18 5.37 -3.90 0.18
CA LEU A 18 6.19 -3.73 -1.02
C LEU A 18 6.36 -2.25 -1.40
N ALA A 19 5.31 -1.45 -1.20
CA ALA A 19 5.32 -0.01 -1.46
C ALA A 19 4.25 0.68 -0.61
N ARG A 20 4.49 1.94 -0.25
CA ARG A 20 3.53 2.77 0.48
C ARG A 20 3.39 4.13 -0.20
N TYR A 21 2.14 4.57 -0.38
CA TYR A 21 1.79 5.85 -0.98
C TYR A 21 1.05 6.73 0.03
N LEU A 22 1.45 7.99 0.16
CA LEU A 22 0.81 8.97 1.04
C LEU A 22 -0.35 9.65 0.32
N THR A 23 -1.54 9.65 0.92
CA THR A 23 -2.72 10.34 0.35
C THR A 23 -2.72 11.82 0.70
N VAL A 24 -3.48 12.62 -0.07
CA VAL A 24 -3.62 14.07 0.20
C VAL A 24 -4.25 14.40 1.55
N ALA A 25 -5.01 13.48 2.16
CA ALA A 25 -5.57 13.63 3.52
C ALA A 25 -4.68 13.04 4.62
N GLY A 26 -3.45 12.63 4.30
CA GLY A 26 -2.49 12.12 5.29
C GLY A 26 -2.70 10.65 5.69
N ALA A 27 -3.54 9.91 4.97
CA ALA A 27 -3.62 8.45 5.10
C ALA A 27 -2.55 7.78 4.23
N TYR A 28 -2.43 6.46 4.35
CA TYR A 28 -1.50 5.67 3.52
C TYR A 28 -2.23 4.63 2.70
N ILE A 29 -1.65 4.29 1.55
CA ILE A 29 -2.00 3.10 0.78
C ILE A 29 -0.82 2.15 0.84
N ASP A 30 -1.05 0.94 1.33
CA ASP A 30 -0.05 -0.12 1.39
C ASP A 30 -0.25 -1.11 0.25
N LEU A 31 0.82 -1.39 -0.50
CA LEU A 31 0.88 -2.53 -1.40
C LEU A 31 1.55 -3.68 -0.66
N ARG A 32 0.89 -4.83 -0.65
CA ARG A 32 1.34 -6.02 0.07
C ARG A 32 1.30 -7.25 -0.82
N TYR A 33 2.17 -8.18 -0.52
CA TYR A 33 2.08 -9.55 -1.01
C TYR A 33 1.57 -10.43 0.12
N ASP A 34 0.35 -10.96 -0.03
CA ASP A 34 -0.30 -11.77 0.99
C ASP A 34 -1.16 -12.86 0.34
N ASP A 35 -1.08 -14.07 0.87
CA ASP A 35 -1.82 -15.26 0.41
C ASP A 35 -1.73 -15.47 -1.11
N GLY A 36 -0.52 -15.35 -1.66
CA GLY A 36 -0.27 -15.45 -3.10
C GLY A 36 -0.62 -14.20 -3.89
N ASN A 37 -1.32 -13.21 -3.33
CA ASN A 37 -1.88 -12.10 -4.08
C ASN A 37 -1.17 -10.77 -3.81
N VAL A 38 -1.04 -9.93 -4.84
CA VAL A 38 -0.64 -8.54 -4.66
C VAL A 38 -1.90 -7.70 -4.40
N LYS A 39 -1.94 -7.05 -3.24
CA LYS A 39 -3.09 -6.26 -2.76
C LYS A 39 -2.68 -4.82 -2.52
N ALA A 40 -3.52 -3.87 -2.91
CA ALA A 40 -3.39 -2.47 -2.51
C ALA A 40 -4.52 -2.11 -1.55
N LYS A 41 -4.15 -1.57 -0.38
CA LYS A 41 -5.10 -1.24 0.69
C LYS A 41 -4.97 0.20 1.13
N CYS A 42 -6.05 0.98 1.01
CA CYS A 42 -6.12 2.33 1.56
C CYS A 42 -6.48 2.29 3.05
N LEU A 43 -5.67 2.93 3.88
CA LEU A 43 -5.84 3.04 5.34
C LEU A 43 -6.67 4.27 5.75
N GLY A 44 -7.23 5.01 4.79
CA GLY A 44 -8.20 6.06 5.07
C GLY A 44 -9.54 5.47 5.50
N GLU A 45 -10.10 5.93 6.62
CA GLU A 45 -11.40 5.47 7.10
C GLU A 45 -12.48 5.69 6.05
N ARG A 46 -13.34 4.68 5.87
CA ARG A 46 -14.48 4.69 4.93
C ARG A 46 -14.08 4.95 3.47
N CYS A 47 -12.82 4.75 3.10
CA CYS A 47 -12.43 4.79 1.71
C CYS A 47 -13.04 3.58 0.98
N PRO A 48 -13.86 3.75 -0.07
CA PRO A 48 -14.40 2.63 -0.85
C PRO A 48 -13.31 1.90 -1.66
N TRP A 49 -12.12 2.51 -1.78
CA TRP A 49 -10.94 1.92 -2.39
C TRP A 49 -10.14 1.06 -1.40
N ALA A 50 -10.74 0.68 -0.25
CA ALA A 50 -10.04 0.04 0.85
C ALA A 50 -9.40 -1.31 0.46
N ASP A 51 -10.00 -2.09 -0.44
CA ASP A 51 -9.42 -3.37 -0.89
C ASP A 51 -9.49 -3.46 -2.42
N ARG A 52 -8.34 -3.23 -3.08
CA ARG A 52 -8.16 -3.53 -4.51
C ARG A 52 -7.16 -4.66 -4.64
N GLU A 53 -7.67 -5.82 -5.01
CA GLU A 53 -6.89 -7.02 -5.27
C GLU A 53 -6.78 -7.20 -6.78
N ILE A 54 -5.56 -7.30 -7.29
CA ILE A 54 -5.33 -7.64 -8.70
C ILE A 54 -4.20 -8.66 -8.67
N THR A 55 -4.48 -9.90 -8.32
CA THR A 55 -3.76 -11.07 -8.81
C THR A 55 -4.62 -12.28 -8.49
N GLU A 56 -4.56 -13.31 -9.32
CA GLU A 56 -4.96 -14.67 -8.97
C GLU A 56 -3.69 -15.52 -9.17
N VAL A 57 -2.77 -15.49 -8.20
CA VAL A 57 -1.72 -16.52 -8.17
C VAL A 57 -2.41 -17.77 -7.65
N PHE A 58 -2.40 -18.81 -8.47
CA PHE A 58 -3.04 -20.07 -8.11
C PHE A 58 -2.06 -20.90 -7.29
N TYR A 59 -2.58 -21.67 -6.32
CA TYR A 59 -1.78 -22.56 -5.46
C TYR A 59 -0.87 -23.54 -6.25
N ASN A 60 -1.22 -23.83 -7.51
CA ASN A 60 -0.49 -24.76 -8.38
C ASN A 60 0.57 -24.09 -9.27
N ASP A 61 0.76 -22.76 -9.19
CA ASP A 61 1.81 -22.07 -9.94
C ASP A 61 3.18 -22.45 -9.37
N THR A 62 4.18 -22.64 -10.24
CA THR A 62 5.58 -22.74 -9.80
C THR A 62 6.06 -21.40 -9.27
N ASP A 63 7.13 -21.39 -8.45
CA ASP A 63 7.72 -20.15 -7.93
C ASP A 63 8.06 -19.15 -9.05
N GLU A 64 8.60 -19.64 -10.18
CA GLU A 64 8.96 -18.82 -11.34
C GLU A 64 7.72 -18.20 -12.04
N VAL A 65 6.64 -18.98 -12.20
CA VAL A 65 5.38 -18.47 -12.75
C VAL A 65 4.75 -17.43 -11.82
N ARG A 66 4.82 -17.67 -10.51
CA ARG A 66 4.34 -16.73 -9.50
C ARG A 66 5.10 -15.42 -9.54
N ASP A 67 6.42 -15.46 -9.57
CA ASP A 67 7.27 -14.27 -9.61
C ASP A 67 7.02 -13.45 -10.89
N GLN A 68 6.84 -14.11 -12.03
CA GLN A 68 6.48 -13.43 -13.28
C GLN A 68 5.12 -12.74 -13.20
N LYS A 69 4.08 -13.42 -12.69
CA LYS A 69 2.75 -12.82 -12.50
C LYS A 69 2.79 -11.61 -11.58
N ILE A 70 3.57 -11.68 -10.50
CA ILE A 70 3.77 -10.55 -9.59
C ILE A 70 4.44 -9.39 -10.34
N ALA A 71 5.50 -9.66 -11.10
CA ALA A 71 6.21 -8.66 -11.88
C ALA A 71 5.32 -7.97 -12.92
N ASP A 72 4.40 -8.71 -13.55
CA ASP A 72 3.46 -8.17 -14.55
C ASP A 72 2.40 -7.25 -13.91
N VAL A 73 1.89 -7.62 -12.73
CA VAL A 73 0.76 -6.90 -12.12
C VAL A 73 1.19 -5.78 -11.19
N LEU A 74 2.36 -5.89 -10.56
CA LEU A 74 2.86 -4.88 -9.61
C LEU A 74 2.86 -3.45 -10.20
N PRO A 75 3.33 -3.18 -11.44
CA PRO A 75 3.29 -1.84 -12.02
C PRO A 75 1.87 -1.29 -12.24
N ILE A 76 0.88 -2.17 -12.43
CA ILE A 76 -0.53 -1.78 -12.59
C ILE A 76 -1.08 -1.32 -11.23
N LEU A 77 -0.83 -2.10 -10.17
CA LEU A 77 -1.24 -1.76 -8.82
C LEU A 77 -0.54 -0.52 -8.29
N GLN A 78 0.75 -0.36 -8.56
CA GLN A 78 1.51 0.85 -8.22
C GLN A 78 0.90 2.10 -8.85
N ARG A 79 0.60 2.07 -10.15
CA ARG A 79 -0.06 3.20 -10.85
C ARG A 79 -1.45 3.47 -10.28
N ALA A 80 -2.23 2.43 -10.00
CA ALA A 80 -3.56 2.58 -9.43
C ALA A 80 -3.52 3.19 -8.01
N ALA A 81 -2.57 2.75 -7.18
CA ALA A 81 -2.35 3.27 -5.83
C ALA A 81 -1.89 4.73 -5.85
N GLN A 82 -0.91 5.07 -6.69
CA GLN A 82 -0.46 6.45 -6.88
C GLN A 82 -1.63 7.36 -7.30
N ALA A 83 -2.38 6.96 -8.33
CA ALA A 83 -3.52 7.75 -8.83
C ALA A 83 -4.63 7.91 -7.77
N HIS A 84 -4.81 6.92 -6.89
CA HIS A 84 -5.73 7.03 -5.77
C HIS A 84 -5.18 7.97 -4.68
N ALA A 85 -3.91 7.84 -4.30
CA ALA A 85 -3.26 8.66 -3.29
C ALA A 85 -3.38 10.16 -3.59
N GLU A 86 -3.17 10.54 -4.85
CA GLU A 86 -3.25 11.93 -5.34
C GLU A 86 -4.64 12.57 -5.19
N LYS A 87 -5.69 11.75 -5.03
CA LYS A 87 -7.10 12.22 -4.98
C LYS A 87 -7.79 11.87 -3.67
N CYS A 88 -7.27 10.91 -2.91
CA CYS A 88 -7.94 10.34 -1.76
C CYS A 88 -7.93 11.31 -0.57
N ARG A 89 -9.13 11.75 -0.19
CA ARG A 89 -9.37 12.62 0.96
C ARG A 89 -9.90 11.87 2.19
N ALA A 90 -9.88 10.54 2.17
CA ALA A 90 -10.21 9.75 3.35
C ALA A 90 -9.11 9.92 4.39
N MET A 91 -9.49 10.35 5.59
CA MET A 91 -8.55 10.58 6.69
C MET A 91 -8.19 9.27 7.39
N PRO A 92 -6.97 9.10 7.89
CA PRO A 92 -6.62 7.94 8.69
C PRO A 92 -7.42 7.94 10.00
N ARG A 93 -7.64 6.76 10.58
CA ARG A 93 -8.25 6.64 11.90
C ARG A 93 -7.33 7.31 12.94
N PRO A 94 -7.86 8.13 13.86
CA PRO A 94 -7.04 8.67 14.95
C PRO A 94 -6.51 7.52 15.80
N THR A 95 -5.19 7.49 16.00
CA THR A 95 -4.60 6.69 17.08
C THR A 95 -4.92 7.38 18.40
N ALA A 96 -5.79 6.77 19.20
CA ALA A 96 -6.07 7.23 20.56
C ALA A 96 -4.85 7.06 21.48
#